data_AF-A0A6V8NW91-F1
#
_entry.id   AF-A0A6V8NW91-F1
#
_cell.length_a   1.000
_cell.length_b   1.000
_cell.length_c   1.000
_cell.angle_alpha   90.00
_cell.angle_beta   90.00
_cell.angle_gamma   90.00
#
_symmetry.space_group_name_H-M   'P 1'
#
loop_
_entity.id
_entity.type
_entity.pdbx_description
1 polymer ?
#
loop_
_entity_poly.entity_id
_entity_poly.type
_entity_poly.pdbx_seq_one_letter_code
_entity_poly.pdbx_strand_id
1 'polypeptide(L)'
;MERKVIYFEKPGKENTSACLEVVKQALKDNSYKHLVVATTGGDTGILFSEALKTSADNLVVVTHSEVFTEPKPSETPNDVI
;
A
#
# COMPACT_ATOMS: atom_id res chain seq x y z
N MET A 1 20.52 1.93 -17.22
CA MET A 1 19.60 2.15 -16.09
C MET A 1 19.91 1.11 -15.03
N GLU A 2 20.07 1.54 -13.78
CA GLU A 2 20.27 0.68 -12.62
C GLU A 2 19.00 0.68 -11.78
N ARG A 3 18.66 -0.45 -11.14
CA ARG A 3 17.50 -0.57 -10.24
C ARG A 3 17.87 -1.43 -9.04
N LYS A 4 17.47 -0.98 -7.85
CA LYS A 4 17.56 -1.76 -6.62
C LYS A 4 16.33 -2.65 -6.48
N VAL A 5 16.55 -3.95 -6.26
CA VAL A 5 15.51 -4.94 -5.99
C VAL A 5 15.81 -5.59 -4.65
N ILE A 6 14.79 -5.72 -3.79
CA ILE A 6 14.90 -6.34 -2.47
C ILE A 6 14.04 -7.60 -2.49
N TYR A 7 14.64 -8.72 -2.08
CA TYR A 7 13.95 -10.01 -1.93
C TYR A 7 13.75 -10.31 -0.46
N PHE A 8 12.53 -10.73 -0.10
CA PHE A 8 12.22 -11.22 1.24
C PHE A 8 12.32 -12.74 1.25
N GLU A 9 12.89 -13.30 2.32
CA GLU A 9 13.04 -14.75 2.47
C GLU A 9 11.68 -15.47 2.53
N LYS A 10 10.70 -14.84 3.17
CA LYS A 10 9.34 -15.39 3.35
C LYS A 10 8.28 -14.34 3.01
N PRO A 11 7.14 -14.77 2.43
CA PRO A 11 5.99 -13.90 2.26
C PRO A 11 5.32 -13.64 3.61
N GLY A 12 4.64 -12.50 3.73
CA GLY A 12 3.84 -12.18 4.90
C GLY A 12 3.74 -10.69 5.24
N LYS A 13 2.83 -10.36 6.16
CA LYS A 13 2.52 -9.00 6.60
C LYS A 13 3.67 -8.31 7.34
N GLU A 14 4.60 -9.09 7.88
CA GLU A 14 5.83 -8.61 8.52
C GLU A 14 6.69 -7.78 7.55
N ASN A 15 6.54 -7.98 6.25
CA ASN A 15 7.29 -7.26 5.23
C ASN A 15 6.68 -5.89 4.89
N THR A 16 5.44 -5.60 5.28
CA THR A 16 4.72 -4.39 4.85
C THR A 16 5.47 -3.10 5.21
N SER A 17 6.03 -3.02 6.43
CA SER A 17 6.83 -1.87 6.85
C SER A 17 8.14 -1.73 6.04
N ALA A 18 8.77 -2.84 5.68
CA ALA A 18 9.96 -2.82 4.82
C ALA A 18 9.60 -2.35 3.40
N CYS A 19 8.48 -2.83 2.84
CA CYS A 19 7.95 -2.37 1.55
C CYS A 19 7.70 -0.86 1.53
N LEU A 20 7.18 -0.28 2.61
CA LEU A 20 6.98 1.17 2.73
C LEU A 20 8.32 1.93 2.58
N GLU A 21 9.39 1.46 3.21
CA GLU A 21 10.71 2.09 3.07
C GLU A 21 11.27 1.97 1.65
N VAL A 22 11.04 0.83 0.97
CA VAL A 22 11.38 0.67 -0.45
C VAL A 22 10.61 1.69 -1.30
N VAL A 23 9.33 1.87 -1.04
CA VAL A 23 8.48 2.82 -1.76
C VAL A 23 8.94 4.26 -1.53
N LYS A 24 9.25 4.65 -0.30
CA LYS A 24 9.81 5.98 0.00
C LYS A 24 11.08 6.27 -0.79
N GLN A 25 11.98 5.29 -0.88
CA GLN A 25 13.20 5.44 -1.67
C GLN A 25 12.88 5.54 -3.17
N ALA A 26 11.96 4.71 -3.67
CA ALA A 26 11.56 4.72 -5.07
C ALA A 26 10.90 6.05 -5.49
N LEU A 27 10.06 6.66 -4.63
CA LEU A 27 9.44 7.97 -4.85
C LEU A 27 10.46 9.13 -4.84
N LYS A 28 11.56 9.00 -4.09
CA LYS A 28 12.64 9.99 -4.08
C LYS A 28 13.52 9.88 -5.32
N ASP A 29 13.86 8.65 -5.70
CA ASP A 29 14.80 8.38 -6.79
C ASP A 29 14.16 8.49 -8.17
N ASN A 30 12.82 8.43 -8.24
CA ASN A 30 12.06 8.46 -9.48
C ASN A 30 10.87 9.42 -9.36
N SER A 31 10.53 10.09 -10.45
CA SER A 31 9.39 11.03 -10.48
C SER A 31 8.04 10.32 -10.69
N TYR A 32 7.69 9.38 -9.81
CA TYR A 32 6.39 8.71 -9.84
C TYR A 32 5.30 9.61 -9.25
N LYS A 33 4.22 9.84 -10.01
CA LYS A 33 3.08 10.68 -9.60
C LYS A 33 1.94 9.92 -8.94
N HIS A 34 1.90 8.61 -9.14
CA HIS A 34 0.79 7.77 -8.68
C HIS A 34 1.33 6.56 -7.93
N LEU A 35 0.80 6.34 -6.74
CA LEU A 35 1.06 5.16 -5.93
C LEU A 35 -0.26 4.43 -5.70
N VAL A 36 -0.32 3.17 -6.08
CA VAL A 36 -1.51 2.32 -5.91
C VAL A 36 -1.17 1.24 -4.89
N VAL A 37 -1.96 1.14 -3.82
CA VAL A 37 -1.73 0.23 -2.69
C VAL A 37 -2.93 -0.69 -2.54
N ALA A 38 -2.71 -2.00 -2.64
CA ALA A 38 -3.74 -2.98 -2.33
C ALA A 38 -3.90 -3.15 -0.81
N THR A 39 -5.13 -3.30 -0.35
CA THR A 39 -5.46 -3.59 1.05
C THR A 39 -6.69 -4.51 1.11
N THR A 40 -6.91 -5.15 2.25
CA THR A 40 -8.14 -5.93 2.49
C THR A 40 -8.89 -5.35 3.67
N GLY A 41 -8.23 -5.22 4.83
CA GLY A 41 -8.80 -4.64 6.05
C GLY A 41 -8.52 -3.14 6.24
N GLY A 42 -7.87 -2.48 5.30
CA GLY A 42 -7.55 -1.04 5.36
C GLY A 42 -6.23 -0.70 6.08
N ASP A 43 -5.71 -1.58 6.93
CA ASP A 43 -4.47 -1.41 7.71
C ASP A 43 -3.27 -0.95 6.87
N THR A 44 -3.05 -1.59 5.72
CA THR A 44 -1.95 -1.24 4.80
C THR A 44 -2.16 0.14 4.16
N GLY A 45 -3.41 0.49 3.85
CA GLY A 45 -3.77 1.81 3.30
C GLY A 45 -3.54 2.93 4.30
N ILE A 46 -3.93 2.72 5.57
CA ILE A 46 -3.68 3.67 6.66
C ILE A 46 -2.17 3.88 6.84
N LEU A 47 -1.40 2.80 6.97
CA LEU A 47 0.05 2.88 7.14
C LEU A 47 0.72 3.69 6.02
N PHE A 48 0.37 3.42 4.77
CA PHE A 48 0.96 4.10 3.62
C PHE A 48 0.50 5.56 3.52
N SER A 49 -0.78 5.83 3.76
CA SER A 49 -1.31 7.20 3.71
C SER A 49 -0.68 8.08 4.78
N GLU A 50 -0.53 7.59 6.01
CA GLU A 50 0.11 8.32 7.11
C GLU A 50 1.58 8.59 6.84
N ALA A 51 2.31 7.58 6.36
CA ALA A 51 3.74 7.70 6.12
C ALA A 51 4.11 8.55 4.89
N LEU A 52 3.17 8.75 3.95
CA LEU A 52 3.43 9.41 2.66
C LEU A 52 2.63 10.71 2.45
N LYS A 53 1.98 11.24 3.51
CA LYS A 53 1.15 12.48 3.45
C LYS A 53 1.81 13.65 2.71
N THR A 54 3.12 13.76 2.75
CA THR A 54 3.89 14.87 2.14
C THR A 54 4.73 14.45 0.94
N SER A 55 4.73 13.16 0.58
CA SER A 55 5.70 12.57 -0.34
C SER A 55 5.08 11.93 -1.58
N ALA A 56 3.79 11.60 -1.56
CA ALA A 56 3.08 11.05 -2.72
C ALA A 56 2.12 12.09 -3.31
N ASP A 57 2.23 12.33 -4.62
CA ASP A 57 1.32 13.26 -5.31
C ASP A 57 -0.11 12.72 -5.35
N ASN A 58 -0.28 11.42 -5.63
CA ASN A 58 -1.58 10.75 -5.66
C ASN A 58 -1.45 9.34 -5.10
N LEU A 59 -2.07 9.09 -3.95
CA LEU A 59 -2.20 7.75 -3.36
C LEU A 59 -3.61 7.21 -3.61
N VAL A 60 -3.69 6.02 -4.19
CA VAL A 60 -4.94 5.27 -4.39
C VAL A 60 -4.86 3.97 -3.59
N VAL A 61 -5.78 3.79 -2.66
CA VAL A 61 -5.90 2.55 -1.88
C VAL A 61 -7.03 1.72 -2.49
N VAL A 62 -6.73 0.47 -2.84
CA VAL A 62 -7.66 -0.44 -3.52
C VAL A 62 -7.98 -1.59 -2.58
N THR A 63 -9.25 -1.69 -2.17
CA THR A 63 -9.76 -2.83 -1.40
C THR A 63 -10.33 -3.92 -2.30
N HIS A 64 -10.55 -5.11 -1.74
CA HIS A 64 -11.22 -6.21 -2.44
C HIS A 64 -12.69 -5.88 -2.75
N SER A 65 -13.25 -6.52 -3.78
CA SER A 65 -14.68 -6.38 -4.07
C SER A 65 -15.51 -7.06 -2.97
N GLU A 66 -16.57 -6.39 -2.51
CA GLU A 66 -17.48 -6.88 -1.46
C GLU A 66 -18.14 -8.24 -1.78
N VAL A 67 -18.15 -8.66 -3.06
CA VAL A 67 -18.73 -9.93 -3.51
C VAL A 67 -17.73 -11.10 -3.47
N PHE A 68 -16.49 -10.86 -3.03
CA PHE A 68 -15.40 -11.85 -3.12
C PHE A 68 -15.49 -13.00 -2.11
N THR A 69 -16.10 -12.78 -0.96
CA THR A 69 -16.24 -13.81 0.07
C THR A 69 -17.61 -13.72 0.71
N GLU A 70 -18.64 -14.36 0.14
CA GLU A 70 -20.02 -14.35 0.69
C GLU A 70 -20.63 -12.93 0.86
N PRO A 71 -21.96 -12.77 0.96
CA PRO A 71 -22.55 -11.47 1.27
C PRO A 71 -22.27 -11.13 2.75
N LYS A 72 -21.10 -10.54 3.02
CA LYS A 72 -20.74 -9.96 4.32
C LYS A 72 -20.45 -8.46 4.18
N PRO A 73 -20.63 -7.66 5.24
CA PRO A 73 -20.31 -6.24 5.24
C PRO A 73 -18.84 -6.01 4.83
N SER A 74 -18.56 -4.87 4.19
CA SER A 74 -17.20 -4.45 3.82
C SER A 74 -16.21 -4.68 4.96
N GLU A 75 -15.11 -5.41 4.69
CA GLU A 75 -14.04 -5.63 5.67
C GLU A 75 -13.20 -4.37 5.91
N THR A 76 -13.28 -3.38 5.01
CA THR A 76 -12.72 -2.04 5.23
C THR A 76 -13.81 -1.14 5.81
N PRO A 77 -13.64 -0.61 7.04
CA PRO A 77 -14.60 0.31 7.63
C PRO A 77 -14.82 1.57 6.76
N ASN A 78 -16.05 2.08 6.68
CA ASN A 78 -16.39 3.25 5.85
C ASN A 78 -15.66 4.54 6.25
N ASP A 79 -15.17 4.63 7.49
CA ASP A 79 -14.38 5.74 8.00
C ASP A 79 -12.90 5.70 7.57
N VAL A 80 -12.47 4.60 6.93
CA VAL A 80 -11.10 4.38 6.44
C VAL A 80 -10.96 4.68 4.94
N ILE A 81 -12.07 4.75 4.20
CA ILE A 81 -12.12 4.93 2.72
C ILE A 81 -12.39 6.39 2.35
#